data_AF-A0A8W8JM08-F1
#
_entry.id   AF-A0A8W8JM08-F1
#
_cell.length_a   1.000
_cell.length_b   1.000
_cell.length_c   1.000
_cell.angle_alpha   90.00
_cell.angle_beta   90.00
_cell.angle_gamma   90.00
#
_symmetry.space_group_name_H-M   'P 1'
#
loop_
_entity.id
_entity.type
_entity.pdbx_description
1 polymer ?
#
loop_
_entity_poly.entity_id
_entity_poly.type
_entity_poly.pdbx_seq_one_letter_code
_entity_poly.pdbx_strand_id
1 'polypeptide(L)'
;MELIPAACPSALCSLRCTVLSSGASTCVSDPITPPAVECPSDFTWNPTVSLCYNVIEAPMLWQDCKTHCEALGARLAILDTPAKLDVLLSDYNAGSLFSVQYFIGASYNNITSDWRWVDGLAIDPWFLTSYPVTGSSGVCLNYEDTEKWPDAKTMCTGYGARLAILDTAAKLSSVLDDYNASLLNNTEYHIGAQYVYGIGWQWVDGTAVDPTFLSNYGITNVSGDCLVWTYASLVIQDKCDASEKFLCDISV
;
A
#
# COMPACT_ATOMS: atom_id res chain seq x y z
N MET A 1 36.45 -0.73 -51.60
CA MET A 1 35.33 0.19 -51.92
C MET A 1 35.68 1.51 -51.26
N GLU A 2 36.30 2.40 -52.03
CA GLU A 2 36.82 3.69 -51.54
C GLU A 2 35.65 4.67 -51.36
N LEU A 3 35.59 5.32 -50.19
CA LEU A 3 34.59 6.33 -49.89
C LEU A 3 35.12 7.68 -50.37
N ILE A 4 34.58 8.18 -51.48
CA ILE A 4 34.86 9.55 -51.95
C ILE A 4 33.81 10.49 -51.34
N PRO A 5 34.20 11.51 -50.56
CA PRO A 5 33.25 12.48 -50.03
C PRO A 5 32.74 13.39 -51.16
N ALA A 6 31.43 13.38 -51.40
CA ALA A 6 30.76 14.33 -52.29
C ALA A 6 29.65 15.08 -51.53
N ALA A 7 29.42 16.34 -51.90
CA ALA A 7 28.38 17.18 -51.30
C ALA A 7 26.98 16.76 -51.82
N CYS A 8 26.01 16.64 -50.90
CA CYS A 8 24.65 16.18 -51.20
C CYS A 8 23.83 17.30 -51.91
N PRO A 9 23.13 17.02 -53.02
CA PRO A 9 22.51 18.06 -53.86
C PRO A 9 21.12 18.55 -53.42
N SER A 10 20.58 18.09 -52.29
CA SER A 10 19.24 18.48 -51.83
C SER A 10 19.21 19.06 -50.42
N ALA A 11 18.49 20.16 -50.26
CA ALA A 11 18.35 20.94 -49.03
C ALA A 11 17.55 20.27 -47.89
N LEU A 12 17.34 18.95 -47.97
CA LEU A 12 16.55 18.16 -47.00
C LEU A 12 17.40 17.25 -46.11
N CYS A 13 18.74 17.29 -46.22
CA CYS A 13 19.60 16.34 -45.53
C CYS A 13 20.79 17.05 -44.88
N SER A 14 20.70 17.27 -43.56
CA SER A 14 21.63 18.13 -42.81
C SER A 14 22.84 17.43 -42.18
N LEU A 15 22.93 16.09 -42.16
CA LEU A 15 24.02 15.42 -41.42
C LEU A 15 24.89 14.41 -42.21
N ARG A 16 24.39 13.27 -42.72
CA ARG A 16 25.23 12.31 -43.50
C ARG A 16 24.45 11.54 -44.56
N CYS A 17 24.93 11.59 -45.80
CA CYS A 17 24.46 10.76 -46.92
C CYS A 17 25.47 9.63 -47.17
N THR A 18 25.02 8.38 -47.28
CA THR A 18 25.85 7.27 -47.80
C THR A 18 25.32 6.86 -49.17
N VAL A 19 26.17 6.91 -50.19
CA VAL A 19 25.81 6.51 -51.56
C VAL A 19 26.24 5.06 -51.77
N LEU A 20 25.30 4.19 -52.16
CA LEU A 20 25.55 2.80 -52.51
C LEU A 20 26.06 2.71 -53.96
N SER A 21 26.82 1.66 -54.31
CA SER A 21 27.32 1.43 -55.68
C SER A 21 26.22 1.27 -56.74
N SER A 22 24.97 1.11 -56.32
CA SER A 22 23.77 1.06 -57.17
C SER A 22 23.20 2.45 -57.50
N GLY A 23 23.77 3.54 -56.98
CA GLY A 23 23.25 4.90 -57.13
C GLY A 23 22.11 5.26 -56.17
N ALA A 24 21.70 4.33 -55.29
CA ALA A 24 20.74 4.60 -54.23
C ALA A 24 21.40 5.38 -53.07
N SER A 25 20.69 6.36 -52.52
CA SER A 25 21.11 7.13 -51.35
C SER A 25 20.18 6.82 -50.18
N THR A 26 20.72 6.52 -49.00
CA THR A 26 19.94 6.34 -47.77
C THR A 26 20.26 7.46 -46.78
N CYS A 27 19.20 8.06 -46.23
CA CYS A 27 19.28 9.10 -45.21
C CYS A 27 18.93 8.48 -43.85
N VAL A 28 19.76 8.71 -42.83
CA VAL A 28 19.40 8.39 -41.45
C VAL A 28 18.72 9.63 -40.87
N SER A 29 17.41 9.54 -40.61
CA SER A 29 16.65 10.61 -39.94
C SER A 29 16.86 10.55 -38.43
N ASP A 30 17.39 11.65 -37.87
CA ASP A 30 17.39 12.18 -36.49
C ASP A 30 17.54 11.25 -35.26
N PRO A 31 18.10 11.78 -34.13
CA PRO A 31 18.28 11.00 -32.92
C PRO A 31 16.93 10.69 -32.27
N ILE A 32 16.78 9.44 -31.89
CA ILE A 32 15.59 8.83 -31.29
C ILE A 32 15.30 9.52 -29.95
N THR A 33 14.42 10.52 -29.94
CA THR A 33 13.78 10.98 -28.69
C THR A 33 12.90 9.84 -28.19
N PRO A 34 13.04 9.37 -26.93
CA PRO A 34 12.17 8.33 -26.39
C PRO A 34 10.70 8.76 -26.50
N PRO A 35 9.77 7.87 -26.88
CA PRO A 35 8.35 8.23 -26.92
C PRO A 35 7.92 8.67 -25.52
N ALA A 36 7.35 9.87 -25.41
CA ALA A 36 6.74 10.33 -24.18
C ALA A 36 5.61 9.36 -23.83
N VAL A 37 5.64 8.79 -22.62
CA VAL A 37 4.57 7.93 -22.12
C VAL A 37 3.35 8.83 -21.87
N GLU A 38 2.44 8.90 -22.83
CA GLU A 38 1.16 9.61 -22.67
C GLU A 38 0.22 8.72 -21.87
N CYS A 39 -0.05 9.12 -20.63
CA CYS A 39 -1.05 8.49 -19.79
C CYS A 39 -2.45 8.90 -20.29
N PRO A 40 -3.38 7.96 -20.56
CA PRO A 40 -4.72 8.29 -21.07
C PRO A 40 -5.48 9.24 -20.13
N SER A 41 -6.45 9.99 -20.65
CA SER A 41 -7.20 11.00 -19.86
C SER A 41 -7.94 10.44 -18.65
N ASP A 42 -8.32 9.16 -18.71
CA ASP A 42 -9.05 8.46 -17.66
C ASP A 42 -8.10 7.84 -16.62
N PHE A 43 -6.78 8.09 -16.75
CA PHE A 43 -5.74 7.58 -15.87
C PHE A 43 -4.99 8.75 -15.21
N THR A 44 -4.56 8.52 -13.98
CA THR A 44 -3.72 9.43 -13.21
C THR A 44 -2.26 9.11 -13.48
N TRP A 45 -1.49 10.13 -13.85
CA TRP A 45 -0.04 10.03 -14.01
C TRP A 45 0.68 10.49 -12.75
N ASN A 46 1.48 9.59 -12.17
CA ASN A 46 2.41 9.91 -11.10
C ASN A 46 3.86 9.92 -11.65
N PRO A 47 4.50 11.10 -11.82
CA PRO A 47 5.83 11.20 -12.40
C PRO A 47 6.93 10.67 -11.47
N THR A 48 6.74 10.71 -10.15
CA THR A 48 7.75 10.33 -9.15
C THR A 48 8.08 8.85 -9.24
N VAL A 49 7.06 8.01 -9.45
CA VAL A 49 7.20 6.55 -9.55
C VAL A 49 6.98 6.02 -10.96
N SER A 50 6.79 6.92 -11.93
CA SER A 50 6.47 6.60 -13.33
C SER A 50 5.29 5.62 -13.44
N LEU A 51 4.20 5.91 -12.71
CA LEU A 51 3.00 5.08 -12.65
C LEU A 51 1.83 5.79 -13.32
N CYS A 52 1.24 5.15 -14.33
CA CYS A 52 -0.03 5.55 -14.94
C CYS A 52 -1.09 4.55 -14.50
N TYR A 53 -2.08 4.98 -13.73
CA TYR A 53 -3.04 4.09 -13.08
C TYR A 53 -4.45 4.69 -13.07
N ASN A 54 -5.45 3.84 -12.96
CA ASN A 54 -6.83 4.23 -12.76
C ASN A 54 -7.39 3.36 -11.63
N VAL A 55 -8.24 3.94 -10.79
CA VAL A 55 -8.89 3.24 -9.67
C VAL A 55 -10.36 3.01 -10.02
N ILE A 56 -10.80 1.78 -9.85
CA ILE A 56 -12.15 1.35 -10.17
C ILE A 56 -12.81 0.88 -8.89
N GLU A 57 -13.89 1.55 -8.51
CA GLU A 57 -14.55 1.35 -7.21
C GLU A 57 -15.75 0.40 -7.30
N ALA A 58 -16.03 -0.12 -8.50
CA ALA A 58 -17.06 -1.11 -8.69
C ALA A 58 -16.67 -2.43 -8.01
N PRO A 59 -17.51 -2.99 -7.12
CA PRO A 59 -17.24 -4.26 -6.48
C PRO A 59 -17.30 -5.38 -7.52
N MET A 60 -16.18 -6.08 -7.70
CA MET A 60 -16.00 -7.13 -8.70
C MET A 60 -15.12 -8.25 -8.14
N LEU A 61 -15.21 -9.46 -8.68
CA LEU A 61 -14.24 -10.52 -8.37
C LEU A 61 -12.90 -10.18 -9.03
N TRP A 62 -11.78 -10.57 -8.43
CA TRP A 62 -10.45 -10.24 -8.99
C TRP A 62 -10.29 -10.63 -10.47
N GLN A 63 -10.82 -11.81 -10.85
CA GLN A 63 -10.76 -12.26 -12.24
C GLN A 63 -11.54 -11.35 -13.19
N ASP A 64 -12.64 -10.78 -12.72
CA ASP A 64 -13.42 -9.79 -13.45
C ASP A 64 -12.67 -8.45 -13.49
N CYS A 65 -12.02 -8.04 -12.39
CA CYS A 65 -11.16 -6.85 -12.36
C CYS A 65 -10.01 -6.96 -13.38
N LYS A 66 -9.36 -8.12 -13.46
CA LYS A 66 -8.32 -8.42 -14.45
C LYS A 66 -8.86 -8.24 -15.87
N THR A 67 -9.97 -8.91 -16.17
CA THR A 67 -10.60 -8.87 -17.49
C THR A 67 -11.05 -7.45 -17.85
N HIS A 68 -11.56 -6.69 -16.87
CA HIS A 68 -11.99 -5.31 -17.04
C HIS A 68 -10.81 -4.38 -17.35
N CYS A 69 -9.71 -4.49 -16.59
CA CYS A 69 -8.49 -3.72 -16.86
C CYS A 69 -7.92 -4.05 -18.25
N GLU A 70 -7.92 -5.32 -18.65
CA GLU A 70 -7.49 -5.76 -19.98
C GLU A 70 -8.38 -5.21 -21.09
N ALA A 71 -9.69 -5.11 -20.88
CA ALA A 71 -10.63 -4.51 -21.82
C ALA A 71 -10.40 -3.00 -22.04
N LEU A 72 -9.81 -2.31 -21.05
CA LEU A 72 -9.39 -0.91 -21.16
C LEU A 72 -8.01 -0.73 -21.82
N GLY A 73 -7.39 -1.82 -22.30
CA GLY A 73 -6.02 -1.80 -22.82
C GLY A 73 -4.96 -1.64 -21.72
N ALA A 74 -5.33 -1.89 -20.46
CA ALA A 74 -4.45 -1.83 -19.30
C ALA A 74 -4.28 -3.23 -18.68
N ARG A 75 -3.76 -3.28 -17.46
CA ARG A 75 -3.68 -4.47 -16.62
C ARG A 75 -3.85 -4.07 -15.17
N LEU A 76 -4.16 -5.03 -14.31
CA LEU A 76 -4.11 -4.78 -12.87
C LEU A 76 -2.73 -4.26 -12.45
N ALA A 77 -2.73 -3.33 -11.50
CA ALA A 77 -1.55 -2.57 -11.12
C ALA A 77 -0.46 -3.47 -10.52
N ILE A 78 0.80 -3.27 -10.94
CA ILE A 78 1.96 -3.84 -10.26
C ILE A 78 2.55 -2.78 -9.34
N LEU A 79 2.43 -3.03 -8.04
CA LEU A 79 2.92 -2.16 -6.97
C LEU A 79 4.10 -2.85 -6.29
N ASP A 80 5.10 -3.17 -7.08
CA ASP A 80 6.31 -3.94 -6.72
C ASP A 80 7.34 -3.15 -5.90
N THR A 81 7.06 -1.90 -5.58
CA THR A 81 7.98 -1.03 -4.82
C THR A 81 7.22 -0.26 -3.76
N PRO A 82 7.88 0.09 -2.63
CA PRO A 82 7.25 0.84 -1.55
C PRO A 82 6.70 2.17 -2.04
N ALA A 83 7.47 2.87 -2.88
CA ALA A 83 7.05 4.14 -3.44
C ALA A 83 5.75 4.04 -4.27
N LYS A 84 5.48 2.92 -4.95
CA LYS A 84 4.23 2.70 -5.67
C LYS A 84 3.06 2.39 -4.73
N LEU A 85 3.31 1.73 -3.61
CA LEU A 85 2.32 1.51 -2.57
C LEU A 85 1.93 2.85 -1.90
N ASP A 86 2.92 3.69 -1.59
CA ASP A 86 2.73 5.00 -0.99
C ASP A 86 1.84 5.94 -1.84
N VAL A 87 1.77 5.72 -3.16
CA VAL A 87 0.83 6.47 -4.03
C VAL A 87 -0.62 6.22 -3.63
N LEU A 88 -1.00 4.97 -3.35
CA LEU A 88 -2.36 4.64 -2.94
C LEU A 88 -2.69 5.29 -1.58
N LEU A 89 -1.76 5.23 -0.64
CA LEU A 89 -1.93 5.88 0.66
C LEU A 89 -2.08 7.41 0.51
N SER A 90 -1.23 8.03 -0.31
CA SER A 90 -1.29 9.46 -0.57
C SER A 90 -2.63 9.87 -1.17
N ASP A 91 -3.15 9.11 -2.13
CA ASP A 91 -4.42 9.40 -2.79
C ASP A 91 -5.61 9.20 -1.84
N TYR A 92 -5.55 8.18 -0.98
CA TYR A 92 -6.56 7.97 0.07
C TYR A 92 -6.57 9.15 1.05
N ASN A 93 -5.41 9.57 1.55
CA ASN A 93 -5.29 10.71 2.47
C ASN A 93 -5.71 12.03 1.83
N ALA A 94 -5.54 12.18 0.52
CA ALA A 94 -6.04 13.31 -0.25
C ALA A 94 -7.56 13.27 -0.52
N GLY A 95 -8.25 12.20 -0.10
CA GLY A 95 -9.67 11.99 -0.33
C GLY A 95 -10.03 11.60 -1.77
N SER A 96 -9.04 11.16 -2.55
CA SER A 96 -9.22 10.71 -3.94
C SER A 96 -9.62 9.24 -4.05
N LEU A 97 -9.48 8.47 -2.97
CA LEU A 97 -9.93 7.08 -2.86
C LEU A 97 -10.96 6.93 -1.74
N PHE A 98 -12.04 6.16 -1.96
CA PHE A 98 -13.01 5.88 -0.89
C PHE A 98 -12.54 4.81 0.11
N SER A 99 -11.57 3.97 -0.25
CA SER A 99 -11.07 2.87 0.57
C SER A 99 -9.55 2.74 0.45
N VAL A 100 -8.93 1.98 1.34
CA VAL A 100 -7.54 1.51 1.19
C VAL A 100 -7.48 0.08 0.65
N GLN A 101 -8.63 -0.60 0.55
CA GLN A 101 -8.74 -1.98 0.08
C GLN A 101 -9.05 -2.03 -1.42
N TYR A 102 -8.02 -2.31 -2.22
CA TYR A 102 -8.16 -2.53 -3.67
C TYR A 102 -7.42 -3.77 -4.13
N PHE A 103 -8.03 -4.50 -5.08
CA PHE A 103 -7.39 -5.59 -5.78
C PHE A 103 -6.20 -5.09 -6.61
N ILE A 104 -5.02 -5.67 -6.39
CA ILE A 104 -3.81 -5.38 -7.17
C ILE A 104 -3.46 -6.56 -8.09
N GLY A 105 -2.52 -6.35 -9.00
CA GLY A 105 -2.12 -7.29 -10.02
C GLY A 105 -1.26 -8.44 -9.53
N ALA A 106 -1.57 -9.01 -8.37
CA ALA A 106 -0.85 -10.14 -7.79
C ALA A 106 -1.81 -11.29 -7.48
N SER A 107 -1.39 -12.51 -7.82
CA SER A 107 -2.13 -13.74 -7.54
C SER A 107 -1.21 -14.91 -7.21
N TYR A 108 -1.76 -15.90 -6.51
CA TYR A 108 -1.00 -17.09 -6.16
C TYR A 108 -1.05 -18.14 -7.26
N ASN A 109 0.12 -18.62 -7.66
CA ASN A 109 0.26 -19.67 -8.63
C ASN A 109 0.32 -21.03 -7.93
N ASN A 110 -0.76 -21.81 -8.03
CA ASN A 110 -0.86 -23.15 -7.43
C ASN A 110 0.12 -24.17 -8.03
N ILE A 111 0.64 -23.94 -9.25
CA ILE A 111 1.57 -24.87 -9.92
C ILE A 111 2.99 -24.70 -9.35
N THR A 112 3.43 -23.45 -9.26
CA THR A 112 4.77 -23.10 -8.75
C THR A 112 4.79 -22.88 -7.24
N SER A 113 3.62 -22.85 -6.60
CA SER A 113 3.44 -22.59 -5.16
C SER A 113 4.08 -21.27 -4.71
N ASP A 114 3.93 -20.22 -5.52
CA ASP A 114 4.48 -18.88 -5.26
C ASP A 114 3.49 -17.77 -5.65
N TRP A 115 3.68 -16.58 -5.06
CA TRP A 115 2.94 -15.38 -5.46
C TRP A 115 3.59 -14.74 -6.68
N ARG A 116 2.77 -14.30 -7.64
CA ARG A 116 3.24 -13.68 -8.87
C ARG A 116 2.44 -12.45 -9.24
N TRP A 117 3.14 -11.48 -9.80
CA TRP A 117 2.52 -10.37 -10.48
C TRP A 117 1.91 -10.81 -11.82
N VAL A 118 1.00 -10.00 -12.37
CA VAL A 118 0.36 -10.24 -13.68
C VAL A 118 1.33 -10.25 -14.86
N ASP A 119 2.57 -9.77 -14.69
CA ASP A 119 3.65 -9.90 -15.68
C ASP A 119 4.43 -11.23 -15.57
N GLY A 120 4.07 -12.08 -14.60
CA GLY A 120 4.66 -13.39 -14.35
C GLY A 120 5.87 -13.38 -13.43
N LEU A 121 6.35 -12.21 -12.97
CA LEU A 121 7.44 -12.13 -12.01
C LEU A 121 7.00 -12.62 -10.62
N ALA A 122 7.88 -13.35 -9.94
CA ALA A 122 7.63 -13.81 -8.58
C ALA A 122 7.73 -12.64 -7.60
N ILE A 123 6.84 -12.62 -6.61
CA ILE A 123 6.85 -11.65 -5.52
C ILE A 123 7.76 -12.18 -4.42
N ASP A 124 8.67 -11.33 -3.95
CA ASP A 124 9.56 -11.68 -2.84
C ASP A 124 8.75 -11.98 -1.57
N PRO A 125 8.96 -13.12 -0.89
CA PRO A 125 8.31 -13.40 0.39
C PRO A 125 8.48 -12.29 1.42
N TRP A 126 9.63 -11.62 1.45
CA TRP A 126 9.87 -10.46 2.31
C TRP A 126 8.91 -9.31 2.01
N PHE A 127 8.57 -9.10 0.73
CA PHE A 127 7.61 -8.07 0.34
C PHE A 127 6.23 -8.36 0.91
N LEU A 128 5.79 -9.62 0.85
CA LEU A 128 4.50 -10.06 1.40
C LEU A 128 4.41 -9.92 2.93
N THR A 129 5.53 -10.03 3.64
CA THR A 129 5.56 -9.88 5.11
C THR A 129 5.82 -8.46 5.60
N SER A 130 6.34 -7.57 4.73
CA SER A 130 6.81 -6.23 5.14
C SER A 130 5.88 -5.10 4.72
N TYR A 131 4.98 -5.37 3.76
CA TYR A 131 4.08 -4.37 3.21
C TYR A 131 2.62 -4.76 3.48
N PRO A 132 1.71 -3.77 3.54
CA PRO A 132 0.30 -3.97 3.80
C PRO A 132 -0.40 -4.61 2.58
N VAL A 133 -0.05 -5.85 2.28
CA VAL A 133 -0.65 -6.65 1.21
C VAL A 133 -1.26 -7.92 1.80
N THR A 134 -2.59 -7.99 1.87
CA THR A 134 -3.31 -9.13 2.43
C THR A 134 -3.88 -10.01 1.31
N GLY A 135 -3.93 -11.33 1.53
CA GLY A 135 -4.50 -12.29 0.56
C GLY A 135 -5.63 -13.10 1.20
N SER A 136 -6.77 -13.23 0.52
CA SER A 136 -7.91 -14.04 0.97
C SER A 136 -8.27 -15.16 -0.04
N SER A 137 -9.17 -16.06 0.36
CA SER A 137 -9.52 -17.29 -0.37
C SER A 137 -10.05 -17.02 -1.78
N GLY A 138 -9.30 -17.43 -2.81
CA GLY A 138 -9.44 -17.01 -4.22
C GLY A 138 -8.15 -16.35 -4.76
N VAL A 139 -7.27 -16.00 -3.82
CA VAL A 139 -5.81 -15.83 -3.85
C VAL A 139 -5.25 -14.73 -4.72
N CYS A 140 -5.72 -13.52 -4.45
CA CYS A 140 -5.21 -12.28 -5.02
C CYS A 140 -4.82 -11.32 -3.89
N LEU A 141 -3.79 -10.50 -4.08
CA LEU A 141 -3.40 -9.51 -3.08
C LEU A 141 -4.33 -8.30 -3.13
N ASN A 142 -4.69 -7.80 -1.96
CA ASN A 142 -5.25 -6.48 -1.76
C ASN A 142 -4.17 -5.59 -1.15
N TYR A 143 -4.08 -4.34 -1.58
CA TYR A 143 -3.46 -3.32 -0.73
C TYR A 143 -4.41 -3.09 0.45
N GLU A 144 -3.92 -3.09 1.67
CA GLU A 144 -4.71 -2.81 2.87
C GLU A 144 -3.86 -2.02 3.86
N ASP A 145 -3.66 -0.74 3.56
CA ASP A 145 -2.94 0.15 4.45
C ASP A 145 -3.87 0.69 5.51
N THR A 146 -4.13 -0.14 6.51
CA THR A 146 -4.59 0.34 7.80
C THR A 146 -3.40 0.88 8.57
N GLU A 147 -3.57 2.10 9.08
CA GLU A 147 -2.53 2.87 9.76
C GLU A 147 -1.88 2.03 10.88
N LYS A 148 -0.56 1.88 10.81
CA LYS A 148 0.20 1.17 11.83
C LYS A 148 0.11 1.93 13.15
N TRP A 149 0.30 1.24 14.27
CA TRP A 149 0.22 1.85 15.60
C TRP A 149 1.04 3.16 15.76
N PRO A 150 2.27 3.30 15.20
CA PRO A 150 3.02 4.57 15.25
C PRO A 150 2.36 5.72 14.49
N ASP A 151 1.71 5.42 13.37
CA ASP A 151 1.00 6.41 12.54
C ASP A 151 -0.28 6.85 13.24
N ALA A 152 -1.02 5.89 13.80
CA ALA A 152 -2.20 6.14 14.64
C ALA A 152 -1.89 7.05 15.83
N LYS A 153 -0.74 6.84 16.50
CA LYS A 153 -0.27 7.72 17.58
C LYS A 153 -0.07 9.16 17.09
N THR A 154 0.55 9.32 15.93
CA THR A 154 0.78 10.64 15.30
C THR A 154 -0.53 11.29 14.89
N MET A 155 -1.48 10.51 14.38
CA MET A 155 -2.78 11.01 13.94
C MET A 155 -3.63 11.48 15.13
N CYS A 156 -3.80 10.66 16.18
CA CYS A 156 -4.56 11.06 17.37
C CYS A 156 -3.98 12.34 17.98
N THR A 157 -2.65 12.43 18.08
CA THR A 157 -1.98 13.63 18.61
C THR A 157 -2.17 14.87 17.73
N GLY A 158 -2.22 14.70 16.41
CA GLY A 158 -2.57 15.77 15.45
C GLY A 158 -3.97 16.37 15.69
N TYR A 159 -4.93 15.58 16.15
CA TYR A 159 -6.28 16.04 16.51
C TYR A 159 -6.41 16.58 17.94
N GLY A 160 -5.30 16.73 18.68
CA GLY A 160 -5.33 17.12 20.09
C GLY A 160 -5.83 16.00 21.03
N ALA A 161 -5.82 14.76 20.55
CA ALA A 161 -6.17 13.56 21.27
C ALA A 161 -4.90 12.70 21.52
N ARG A 162 -5.08 11.47 21.99
CA ARG A 162 -4.03 10.44 22.06
C ARG A 162 -4.66 9.07 21.80
N LEU A 163 -3.85 8.05 21.53
CA LEU A 163 -4.37 6.69 21.51
C LEU A 163 -5.00 6.34 22.87
N ALA A 164 -6.16 5.71 22.84
CA ALA A 164 -7.02 5.55 24.00
C ALA A 164 -6.34 4.77 25.12
N ILE A 165 -6.42 5.29 26.35
CA ILE A 165 -5.89 4.62 27.54
C ILE A 165 -7.04 3.93 28.25
N LEU A 166 -7.23 2.63 27.97
CA LEU A 166 -8.29 1.80 28.54
C LEU A 166 -7.80 0.98 29.74
N ASP A 167 -7.27 1.67 30.74
CA ASP A 167 -6.61 1.11 31.93
C ASP A 167 -7.55 0.61 33.04
N THR A 168 -8.87 0.75 32.87
CA THR A 168 -9.87 0.32 33.86
C THR A 168 -11.00 -0.45 33.21
N ALA A 169 -11.63 -1.33 34.01
CA ALA A 169 -12.80 -2.09 33.55
C ALA A 169 -13.94 -1.18 33.07
N ALA A 170 -14.12 0.00 33.68
CA ALA A 170 -15.13 0.97 33.28
C ALA A 170 -14.88 1.56 31.88
N LYS A 171 -13.61 1.85 31.55
CA LYS A 171 -13.24 2.32 30.21
C LYS A 171 -13.44 1.23 29.17
N LEU A 172 -13.03 -0.01 29.48
CA LEU A 172 -13.24 -1.16 28.60
C LEU A 172 -14.73 -1.45 28.35
N SER A 173 -15.57 -1.36 29.38
CA SER A 173 -17.02 -1.57 29.23
C SER A 173 -17.69 -0.45 28.44
N SER A 174 -17.22 0.80 28.57
CA SER A 174 -17.75 1.92 27.77
C SER A 174 -17.54 1.69 26.27
N VAL A 175 -16.37 1.20 25.86
CA VAL A 175 -16.10 0.89 24.44
C VAL A 175 -16.97 -0.28 23.96
N LEU A 176 -17.25 -1.26 24.83
CA LEU A 176 -18.18 -2.34 24.51
C LEU A 176 -19.62 -1.85 24.35
N ASP A 177 -20.05 -0.91 25.18
CA ASP A 177 -21.37 -0.29 25.06
C ASP A 177 -21.50 0.48 23.73
N ASP A 178 -20.47 1.24 23.34
CA ASP A 178 -20.41 1.94 22.05
C ASP A 178 -20.46 0.95 20.86
N TYR A 179 -19.76 -0.19 20.97
CA TYR A 179 -19.84 -1.27 19.98
C TYR A 179 -21.27 -1.85 19.89
N ASN A 180 -21.89 -2.18 21.03
CA ASN A 180 -23.26 -2.71 21.07
C ASN A 180 -24.30 -1.71 20.56
N ALA A 181 -24.04 -0.41 20.71
CA ALA A 181 -24.85 0.66 20.16
C ALA A 181 -24.60 0.91 18.66
N SER A 182 -23.74 0.12 18.00
CA SER A 182 -23.34 0.27 16.59
C SER A 182 -22.68 1.62 16.28
N LEU A 183 -22.03 2.25 17.28
CA LEU A 183 -21.24 3.46 17.11
C LEU A 183 -19.82 3.15 16.61
N LEU A 184 -19.37 1.92 16.84
CA LEU A 184 -18.13 1.35 16.32
C LEU A 184 -18.45 0.41 15.16
N ASN A 185 -17.67 0.48 14.07
CA ASN A 185 -17.91 -0.26 12.83
C ASN A 185 -16.96 -1.43 12.60
N ASN A 186 -16.05 -1.68 13.55
CA ASN A 186 -15.10 -2.78 13.56
C ASN A 186 -15.16 -3.54 14.88
N THR A 187 -14.67 -4.78 14.88
CA THR A 187 -14.62 -5.69 16.02
C THR A 187 -13.40 -5.48 16.89
N GLU A 188 -12.34 -4.86 16.36
CA GLU A 188 -11.04 -4.73 16.99
C GLU A 188 -10.42 -3.34 16.72
N TYR A 189 -9.71 -2.81 17.72
CA TYR A 189 -9.01 -1.54 17.63
C TYR A 189 -7.72 -1.52 18.45
N HIS A 190 -6.61 -1.08 17.86
CA HIS A 190 -5.41 -0.70 18.60
C HIS A 190 -5.71 0.39 19.63
N ILE A 191 -5.15 0.19 20.82
CA ILE A 191 -5.23 1.13 21.94
C ILE A 191 -3.83 1.57 22.37
N GLY A 192 -3.77 2.53 23.28
CA GLY A 192 -2.55 3.28 23.56
C GLY A 192 -1.46 2.56 24.36
N ALA A 193 -1.44 1.23 24.45
CA ALA A 193 -0.38 0.51 25.17
C ALA A 193 0.54 -0.24 24.21
N GLN A 194 1.85 -0.13 24.47
CA GLN A 194 2.91 -0.82 23.74
C GLN A 194 3.92 -1.46 24.70
N TYR A 195 4.52 -2.57 24.29
CA TYR A 195 5.65 -3.15 24.99
C TYR A 195 6.96 -2.53 24.51
N VAL A 196 7.76 -2.00 25.44
CA VAL A 196 9.09 -1.47 25.13
C VAL A 196 10.17 -2.30 25.80
N TYR A 197 11.11 -2.79 24.99
CA TYR A 197 12.22 -3.60 25.47
C TYR A 197 13.03 -2.86 26.56
N GLY A 198 13.22 -3.52 27.70
CA GLY A 198 13.91 -2.96 28.85
C GLY A 198 13.06 -2.06 29.77
N ILE A 199 11.84 -1.71 29.36
CA ILE A 199 10.89 -0.90 30.16
C ILE A 199 9.68 -1.74 30.58
N GLY A 200 9.13 -2.53 29.67
CA GLY A 200 7.88 -3.26 29.83
C GLY A 200 6.71 -2.59 29.12
N TRP A 201 5.49 -3.00 29.48
CA TRP A 201 4.25 -2.43 28.97
C TRP A 201 4.05 -1.01 29.50
N GLN A 202 3.82 -0.06 28.59
CA GLN A 202 3.52 1.33 28.92
C GLN A 202 2.42 1.89 28.02
N TRP A 203 1.62 2.78 28.59
CA TRP A 203 0.66 3.60 27.87
C TRP A 203 1.36 4.73 27.11
N VAL A 204 0.65 5.33 26.15
CA VAL A 204 1.17 6.44 25.32
C VAL A 204 1.48 7.71 26.09
N ASP A 205 0.97 7.86 27.32
CA ASP A 205 1.32 8.94 28.25
C ASP A 205 2.56 8.64 29.10
N GLY A 206 3.19 7.48 28.92
CA GLY A 206 4.38 7.03 29.64
C GLY A 206 4.09 6.34 30.98
N THR A 207 2.83 6.19 31.38
CA THR A 207 2.48 5.43 32.58
C THR A 207 2.63 3.93 32.32
N ALA A 208 3.06 3.18 33.35
CA ALA A 208 3.18 1.73 33.24
C ALA A 208 1.78 1.08 33.22
N VAL A 209 1.61 0.02 32.41
CA VAL A 209 0.38 -0.77 32.45
C VAL A 209 0.38 -1.63 33.72
N ASP A 210 -0.76 -1.65 34.43
CA ASP A 210 -0.90 -2.43 35.67
C ASP A 210 -0.65 -3.93 35.40
N PRO A 211 0.27 -4.60 36.12
CA PRO A 211 0.53 -6.03 35.96
C PRO A 211 -0.71 -6.91 36.20
N THR A 212 -1.61 -6.50 37.11
CA THR A 212 -2.86 -7.22 37.37
C THR A 212 -3.80 -7.14 36.18
N PHE A 213 -3.89 -5.97 35.53
CA PHE A 213 -4.62 -5.79 34.28
C PHE A 213 -4.10 -6.74 33.19
N LEU A 214 -2.79 -6.76 32.97
CA LEU A 214 -2.16 -7.66 31.98
C LEU A 214 -2.46 -9.13 32.29
N SER A 215 -2.38 -9.52 33.56
CA SER A 215 -2.63 -10.91 33.97
C SER A 215 -4.09 -11.35 33.77
N ASN A 216 -5.06 -10.44 33.93
CA ASN A 216 -6.48 -10.73 33.73
C ASN A 216 -6.80 -11.11 32.28
N TYR A 217 -6.01 -10.61 31.33
CA TYR A 217 -6.18 -10.83 29.89
C TYR A 217 -5.12 -11.77 29.29
N GLY A 218 -4.30 -12.42 30.14
CA GLY A 218 -3.29 -13.37 29.66
C GLY A 218 -2.18 -12.73 28.82
N ILE A 219 -1.91 -11.44 29.02
CA ILE A 219 -0.90 -10.70 28.25
C ILE A 219 0.51 -11.09 28.70
N THR A 220 1.37 -11.31 27.72
CA THR A 220 2.77 -11.73 27.83
C THR A 220 3.70 -10.60 27.38
N ASN A 221 4.98 -10.72 27.73
CA ASN A 221 5.99 -9.69 27.46
C ASN A 221 6.69 -9.98 26.13
N VAL A 222 6.13 -9.48 25.03
CA VAL A 222 6.66 -9.67 23.68
C VAL A 222 7.02 -8.32 23.09
N SER A 223 8.27 -8.18 22.63
CA SER A 223 8.75 -6.95 22.01
C SER A 223 8.10 -6.73 20.65
N GLY A 224 7.66 -5.50 20.41
CA GLY A 224 6.94 -5.13 19.17
C GLY A 224 5.44 -5.43 19.23
N ASP A 225 4.91 -5.83 20.39
CA ASP A 225 3.47 -6.02 20.59
C ASP A 225 2.84 -4.78 21.23
N CYS A 226 1.60 -4.53 20.83
CA CYS A 226 0.71 -3.47 21.26
C CYS A 226 -0.58 -4.09 21.79
N LEU A 227 -1.30 -3.37 22.64
CA LEU A 227 -2.62 -3.81 23.09
C LEU A 227 -3.69 -3.43 22.06
N VAL A 228 -4.64 -4.34 21.90
CA VAL A 228 -5.81 -4.21 21.03
C VAL A 228 -7.05 -4.45 21.87
N TRP A 229 -8.03 -3.57 21.75
CA TRP A 229 -9.37 -3.81 22.27
C TRP A 229 -10.18 -4.66 21.29
N THR A 230 -10.94 -5.63 21.79
CA THR A 230 -11.82 -6.49 20.97
C THR A 230 -13.15 -6.74 21.66
N TYR A 231 -14.24 -6.87 20.90
CA TYR A 231 -15.57 -7.15 21.45
C TYR A 231 -15.64 -8.49 22.20
N ALA A 232 -14.79 -9.46 21.84
CA ALA A 232 -14.86 -10.83 22.36
C ALA A 232 -14.08 -11.01 23.68
N SER A 233 -12.91 -10.37 23.79
CA SER A 233 -11.98 -10.58 24.91
C SER A 233 -11.64 -9.29 25.67
N LEU A 234 -12.20 -8.15 25.26
CA LEU A 234 -11.92 -6.78 25.72
C LEU A 234 -10.49 -6.31 25.47
N VAL A 235 -9.48 -7.12 25.76
CA VAL A 235 -8.07 -6.78 25.54
C VAL A 235 -7.31 -8.02 25.08
N ILE A 236 -6.56 -7.87 24.00
CA ILE A 236 -5.57 -8.83 23.52
C ILE A 236 -4.24 -8.09 23.25
N GLN A 237 -3.17 -8.83 23.04
CA GLN A 237 -1.94 -8.29 22.46
C GLN A 237 -1.85 -8.72 20.99
N ASP A 238 -1.37 -7.83 20.15
CA ASP A 238 -1.02 -8.13 18.77
C ASP A 238 0.18 -7.28 18.34
N LYS A 239 0.71 -7.51 17.15
CA LYS A 239 1.83 -6.76 16.62
C LYS A 239 1.50 -5.29 16.42
N CYS A 240 2.40 -4.39 16.80
CA CYS A 240 2.22 -2.95 16.61
C CYS A 240 2.24 -2.53 15.13
N ASP A 241 2.82 -3.34 14.26
CA ASP A 241 2.79 -3.19 12.81
C ASP A 241 1.64 -3.98 12.15
N ALA A 242 0.77 -4.60 12.96
CA ALA A 242 -0.48 -5.13 12.47
C ALA A 242 -1.36 -4.00 11.93
N SER A 243 -2.06 -4.36 10.87
CA SER A 243 -2.86 -3.46 10.08
C SER A 243 -4.28 -3.42 10.65
N GLU A 244 -4.51 -2.65 11.72
CA GLU A 244 -5.81 -2.56 12.39
C GLU A 244 -6.30 -1.13 12.63
N LYS A 245 -7.62 -0.97 12.83
CA LYS A 245 -8.21 0.32 13.25
C LYS A 245 -7.72 0.69 14.66
N PHE A 246 -7.90 1.94 15.08
CA PHE A 246 -7.44 2.39 16.40
C PHE A 246 -8.44 3.34 17.06
N LEU A 247 -8.37 3.42 18.39
CA LEU A 247 -9.20 4.32 19.20
C LEU A 247 -8.37 5.49 19.71
N CYS A 248 -8.88 6.70 19.55
CA CYS A 248 -8.32 7.91 20.18
C CYS A 248 -9.22 8.35 21.35
N ASP A 249 -8.60 8.84 22.44
CA ASP A 249 -9.28 9.55 23.52
C ASP A 249 -8.73 10.97 23.69
N ILE A 250 -9.55 11.86 24.25
CA ILE A 250 -9.11 13.19 24.68
C ILE A 250 -8.94 13.15 26.19
N SER A 251 -7.83 13.70 26.67
CA SER A 251 -7.62 13.89 28.11
C SER A 251 -8.53 15.00 28.60
N VAL A 252 -9.46 14.67 29.49
CA VAL A 252 -10.37 15.63 30.15
C VAL A 252 -9.83 15.99 31.52
#